data_AF-A0A2V8D8K8-F1
#
_entry.id   AF-A0A2V8D8K8-F1
#
_cell.length_a   1.000
_cell.length_b   1.000
_cell.length_c   1.000
_cell.angle_alpha   90.00
_cell.angle_beta   90.00
_cell.angle_gamma   90.00
#
_symmetry.space_group_name_H-M   'P 1'
#
loop_
_entity.id
_entity.type
_entity.pdbx_description
1 polymer ?
#
loop_
_entity_poly.entity_id
_entity_poly.type
_entity_poly.pdbx_seq_one_letter_code
_entity_poly.pdbx_strand_id
1 'polypeptide(L)'
;MHTSNAARRILWALVLGHFAVTLVHGAAHAAAAVPMTLAANVFIVLVIEIGPLAGLLMVRKSPIPGAWIIAATLGGALIFGIVNHFAIIGADHVTHIAARWRELFATTAVLLAITEIAGVAAAAWVLGTDADHASN
;
A
#
# COMPACT_ATOMS: atom_id res chain seq x y z
N MET A 1 -25.71 -9.27 4.63
CA MET A 1 -24.33 -8.80 4.28
C MET A 1 -23.30 -9.80 4.80
N HIS A 2 -22.92 -10.80 4.00
CA HIS A 2 -21.78 -11.68 4.30
C HIS A 2 -20.77 -11.60 3.16
N THR A 3 -20.07 -10.47 3.04
CA THR A 3 -18.71 -10.50 2.47
C THR A 3 -17.94 -11.59 3.21
N SER A 4 -17.26 -12.50 2.50
CA SER A 4 -16.65 -13.67 3.14
C SER A 4 -15.74 -13.23 4.28
N ASN A 5 -15.88 -13.85 5.47
CA ASN A 5 -15.02 -13.55 6.62
C ASN A 5 -13.53 -13.72 6.27
N ALA A 6 -13.22 -14.56 5.28
CA ALA A 6 -11.90 -14.75 4.73
C ALA A 6 -11.35 -13.51 4.01
N ALA A 7 -12.11 -12.91 3.09
CA ALA A 7 -11.68 -11.72 2.34
C ALA A 7 -11.34 -10.56 3.27
N ARG A 8 -12.17 -10.34 4.31
CA ARG A 8 -11.89 -9.31 5.31
C ARG A 8 -10.62 -9.62 6.11
N ARG A 9 -10.43 -10.85 6.58
CA ARG A 9 -9.21 -11.23 7.33
C ARG A 9 -7.95 -11.06 6.49
N ILE A 10 -8.01 -11.40 5.20
CA ILE A 10 -6.90 -11.20 4.27
C ILE A 10 -6.61 -9.71 4.09
N LEU A 11 -7.62 -8.86 3.91
CA LEU A 11 -7.43 -7.40 3.86
C LEU A 11 -6.76 -6.86 5.13
N TRP A 12 -7.17 -7.32 6.31
CA TRP A 12 -6.53 -6.94 7.57
C TRP A 12 -5.06 -7.34 7.59
N ALA A 13 -4.74 -8.59 7.23
CA ALA A 13 -3.36 -9.07 7.20
C ALA A 13 -2.51 -8.27 6.20
N LEU A 14 -3.03 -8.01 5.00
CA LEU A 14 -2.31 -7.29 3.95
C LEU A 14 -2.09 -5.82 4.30
N VAL A 15 -3.10 -5.12 4.81
CA VAL A 15 -2.96 -3.70 5.15
C VAL A 15 -2.02 -3.50 6.35
N LEU A 16 -2.10 -4.37 7.37
CA LEU A 16 -1.18 -4.29 8.51
C LEU A 16 0.24 -4.71 8.11
N GLY A 17 0.38 -5.72 7.25
CA GLY A 17 1.66 -6.13 6.67
C GLY A 17 2.29 -5.01 5.84
N HIS A 18 1.52 -4.41 4.93
CA HIS A 18 1.90 -3.21 4.16
C HIS A 18 2.40 -2.11 5.10
N PHE A 19 1.62 -1.74 6.11
CA PHE A 19 2.00 -0.69 7.06
C PHE A 19 3.33 -1.01 7.77
N ALA A 20 3.51 -2.25 8.23
CA ALA A 20 4.76 -2.66 8.85
C ALA A 20 5.96 -2.56 7.89
N VAL A 21 5.80 -2.99 6.63
CA VAL A 21 6.85 -2.85 5.60
C VAL A 21 7.13 -1.37 5.30
N THR A 22 6.11 -0.52 5.23
CA THR A 22 6.27 0.93 5.03
C THR A 22 7.12 1.57 6.11
N LEU A 23 6.96 1.17 7.38
CA LEU A 23 7.80 1.68 8.48
C LEU A 23 9.28 1.29 8.29
N VAL A 24 9.55 0.04 7.88
CA VAL A 24 10.92 -0.43 7.62
C VAL A 24 11.51 0.28 6.39
N HIS A 25 10.70 0.45 5.34
CA HIS A 25 11.09 1.15 4.12
C HIS A 25 11.41 2.63 4.39
N GLY A 26 10.57 3.31 5.17
CA GLY A 26 10.80 4.68 5.63
C GLY A 26 12.08 4.81 6.46
N ALA A 27 12.41 3.81 7.28
CA ALA A 27 13.68 3.76 7.99
C ALA A 27 14.88 3.63 7.03
N ALA A 28 14.75 2.84 5.95
CA ALA A 28 15.78 2.74 4.91
C ALA A 28 15.97 4.08 4.17
N HIS A 29 14.90 4.78 3.83
CA HIS A 29 14.96 6.15 3.29
C HIS A 29 15.72 7.10 4.20
N ALA A 30 15.33 7.15 5.48
CA ALA A 30 15.94 8.05 6.46
C ALA A 30 17.43 7.74 6.66
N ALA A 31 17.79 6.46 6.76
CA ALA A 31 19.17 6.04 6.98
C ALA A 31 20.07 6.22 5.74
N ALA A 32 19.48 6.14 4.54
CA ALA A 32 20.14 6.45 3.28
C ALA A 32 20.12 7.94 2.92
N ALA A 33 19.45 8.78 3.72
CA ALA A 33 19.29 10.22 3.49
C ALA A 33 18.70 10.54 2.10
N VAL A 34 17.75 9.72 1.64
CA VAL A 34 17.05 9.96 0.37
C VAL A 34 16.17 11.21 0.53
N PRO A 35 16.36 12.26 -0.27
CA PRO A 35 15.64 13.51 -0.10
C PRO A 35 14.18 13.38 -0.55
N MET A 36 13.25 13.86 0.28
CA MET A 36 11.81 13.87 -0.03
C MET A 36 11.28 15.30 -0.13
N THR A 37 10.47 15.56 -1.17
CA THR A 37 9.75 16.84 -1.26
C THR A 37 8.61 16.88 -0.26
N LEU A 38 8.13 18.08 0.08
CA LEU A 38 6.96 18.24 0.96
C LEU A 38 5.73 17.53 0.37
N ALA A 39 5.51 17.66 -0.94
CA ALA A 39 4.38 17.01 -1.62
C ALA A 39 4.45 15.47 -1.53
N ALA A 40 5.65 14.90 -1.73
CA ALA A 40 5.86 13.46 -1.57
C ALA A 40 5.57 13.01 -0.13
N ASN A 41 6.09 13.72 0.87
CA ASN A 41 5.83 13.40 2.28
C ASN A 41 4.33 13.45 2.63
N VAL A 42 3.60 14.46 2.14
CA VAL A 42 2.14 14.56 2.34
C VAL A 42 1.42 13.39 1.68
N PHE A 43 1.81 13.00 0.47
CA PHE A 43 1.24 11.84 -0.21
C PHE A 43 1.53 10.53 0.56
N ILE A 44 2.75 10.32 1.01
CA ILE A 44 3.15 9.14 1.79
C ILE A 44 2.29 9.02 3.05
N VAL A 45 2.25 10.07 3.87
CA VAL A 45 1.51 10.04 5.15
C VAL A 45 0.01 9.85 4.93
N LEU A 46 -0.60 10.63 4.03
CA LEU A 46 -2.06 10.59 3.86
C LEU A 46 -2.54 9.38 3.06
N VAL A 47 -1.84 9.02 1.99
CA VAL A 47 -2.29 8.01 1.02
C VAL A 47 -1.66 6.65 1.27
N ILE A 48 -0.38 6.57 1.61
CA ILE A 48 0.32 5.29 1.76
C ILE A 48 0.16 4.74 3.19
N GLU A 49 0.16 5.60 4.20
CA GLU A 49 0.07 5.20 5.61
C GLU A 49 -1.36 5.29 6.16
N ILE A 50 -1.94 6.49 6.23
CA ILE A 50 -3.24 6.71 6.90
C ILE A 50 -4.39 6.14 6.07
N GLY A 51 -4.39 6.33 4.75
CA GLY A 51 -5.45 5.94 3.84
C GLY A 51 -5.88 4.47 3.96
N PRO A 52 -4.95 3.49 3.84
CA PRO A 52 -5.29 2.07 3.94
C PRO A 52 -5.83 1.70 5.32
N LEU A 53 -5.25 2.27 6.39
CA LEU A 53 -5.72 2.05 7.76
C LEU A 53 -7.13 2.61 7.98
N ALA A 54 -7.42 3.80 7.46
CA ALA A 54 -8.75 4.40 7.51
C ALA A 54 -9.77 3.55 6.74
N GLY A 55 -9.41 3.07 5.55
CA GLY A 55 -10.23 2.14 4.78
C GLY A 55 -10.48 0.82 5.54
N LEU A 56 -9.46 0.30 6.22
CA LEU A 56 -9.56 -0.92 7.02
C LEU A 56 -10.51 -0.78 8.22
N LEU A 57 -10.45 0.35 8.93
CA LEU A 57 -11.40 0.68 9.99
C LEU A 57 -12.83 0.83 9.44
N MET A 58 -12.97 1.44 8.26
CA MET A 58 -14.26 1.62 7.59
C MET A 58 -14.87 0.28 7.16
N VAL A 59 -14.07 -0.67 6.64
CA VAL A 59 -14.54 -2.02 6.22
C VAL A 59 -15.30 -2.76 7.33
N ARG A 60 -15.00 -2.46 8.62
CA ARG A 60 -15.72 -3.06 9.76
C ARG A 60 -17.21 -2.72 9.75
N LYS A 61 -17.55 -1.47 9.45
CA LYS A 61 -18.92 -0.94 9.50
C LYS A 61 -19.57 -0.87 8.12
N SER A 62 -18.80 -0.41 7.13
CA SER A 62 -19.22 -0.14 5.75
C SER A 62 -18.22 -0.77 4.78
N PRO A 63 -18.41 -2.06 4.41
CA PRO A 63 -17.43 -2.84 3.66
C PRO A 63 -17.09 -2.24 2.30
N ILE A 64 -18.09 -1.73 1.58
CA ILE A 64 -17.93 -1.22 0.21
C ILE A 64 -17.16 0.11 0.18
N PRO A 65 -17.56 1.16 0.92
CA PRO A 65 -16.75 2.37 1.00
C PRO A 65 -15.33 2.09 1.53
N GLY A 66 -15.19 1.22 2.52
CA GLY A 66 -13.88 0.86 3.07
C GLY A 66 -12.98 0.15 2.05
N ALA A 67 -13.53 -0.81 1.29
CA ALA A 67 -12.79 -1.52 0.25
C ALA A 67 -12.37 -0.57 -0.88
N TRP A 68 -13.22 0.37 -1.28
CA TRP A 68 -12.85 1.41 -2.24
C TRP A 68 -11.70 2.30 -1.75
N ILE A 69 -11.73 2.73 -0.48
CA ILE A 69 -10.64 3.52 0.11
C ILE A 69 -9.34 2.71 0.08
N ILE A 70 -9.35 1.43 0.49
CA ILE A 70 -8.16 0.57 0.46
C ILE A 70 -7.65 0.40 -0.97
N ALA A 71 -8.53 0.09 -1.93
CA ALA A 71 -8.15 -0.09 -3.33
C ALA A 71 -7.51 1.17 -3.92
N ALA A 72 -8.10 2.34 -3.68
CA ALA A 72 -7.59 3.60 -4.19
C ALA A 72 -6.25 3.98 -3.55
N THR A 73 -6.09 3.76 -2.24
CA THR A 73 -4.89 4.15 -1.50
C THR A 73 -3.71 3.21 -1.78
N LEU A 74 -3.92 1.89 -1.75
CA LEU A 74 -2.88 0.93 -2.13
C LEU A 74 -2.57 0.95 -3.63
N GLY A 75 -3.57 1.21 -4.49
CA GLY A 75 -3.34 1.43 -5.91
C GLY A 75 -2.51 2.69 -6.17
N GLY A 76 -2.80 3.79 -5.45
CA GLY A 76 -2.00 5.00 -5.50
C GLY A 76 -0.57 4.79 -4.99
N ALA A 77 -0.41 4.04 -3.88
CA ALA A 77 0.88 3.68 -3.33
C ALA A 77 1.71 2.84 -4.31
N LEU A 78 1.10 1.84 -4.97
CA LEU A 78 1.74 1.02 -5.99
C LEU A 78 2.26 1.85 -7.15
N ILE A 79 1.42 2.71 -7.72
CA ILE A 79 1.82 3.57 -8.84
C ILE A 79 2.98 4.48 -8.39
N PHE A 80 2.86 5.10 -7.21
CA PHE A 80 3.90 5.96 -6.66
C PHE A 80 5.23 5.21 -6.47
N GLY A 81 5.19 4.03 -5.86
CA GLY A 81 6.37 3.19 -5.61
C GLY A 81 7.03 2.71 -6.90
N ILE A 82 6.25 2.21 -7.87
CA ILE A 82 6.79 1.77 -9.17
C ILE A 82 7.46 2.93 -9.90
N VAL A 83 6.81 4.10 -9.93
CA VAL A 83 7.34 5.27 -10.62
C VAL A 83 8.65 5.75 -10.00
N ASN A 84 8.72 5.91 -8.68
CA ASN A 84 9.89 6.51 -8.03
C ASN A 84 11.03 5.52 -7.79
N HIS A 85 10.74 4.27 -7.41
CA HIS A 85 11.77 3.30 -7.06
C HIS A 85 12.35 2.56 -8.27
N PHE A 86 11.57 2.39 -9.34
CA PHE A 86 11.94 1.48 -10.43
C PHE A 86 11.90 2.10 -11.84
N ALA A 87 11.17 3.19 -12.06
CA ALA A 87 11.02 3.78 -13.40
C ALA A 87 11.83 5.06 -13.59
N ILE A 88 11.71 6.02 -12.67
CA ILE A 88 12.43 7.29 -12.75
C ILE A 88 13.83 7.10 -12.18
N ILE A 89 14.83 7.29 -13.02
CA ILE A 89 16.22 7.34 -12.58
C ILE A 89 16.44 8.63 -11.77
N GLY A 90 16.63 8.48 -10.46
CA GLY A 90 16.75 9.59 -9.52
C GLY A 90 17.35 9.15 -8.19
N ALA A 91 17.31 10.03 -7.18
CA ALA A 91 17.84 9.72 -5.84
C ALA A 91 17.08 8.58 -5.13
N ASP A 92 15.84 8.34 -5.54
CA ASP A 92 14.93 7.35 -4.96
C ASP A 92 14.94 6.00 -5.70
N HIS A 93 15.68 5.93 -6.80
CA HIS A 93 15.75 4.71 -7.60
C HIS A 93 16.55 3.63 -6.87
N VAL A 94 16.08 2.38 -6.87
CA VAL A 94 16.69 1.27 -6.11
C VAL A 94 18.18 1.04 -6.42
N THR A 95 18.67 1.41 -7.60
CA THR A 95 20.09 1.29 -7.97
C THR A 95 20.95 2.47 -7.50
N HIS A 96 20.35 3.59 -7.12
CA HIS A 96 21.03 4.84 -6.76
C HIS A 96 21.13 5.07 -5.24
N ILE A 97 20.55 4.16 -4.45
CA ILE A 97 20.67 4.17 -3.00
C ILE A 97 22.11 3.89 -2.58
N ALA A 98 22.55 4.51 -1.48
CA ALA A 98 23.84 4.25 -0.86
C ALA A 98 24.04 2.74 -0.61
N ALA A 99 25.21 2.22 -0.98
CA ALA A 99 25.46 0.77 -1.04
C ALA A 99 25.07 0.02 0.24
N ARG A 100 25.33 0.62 1.42
CA ARG A 100 25.01 0.03 2.74
C ARG A 100 23.51 -0.20 3.00
N TRP A 101 22.62 0.53 2.32
CA TRP A 101 21.16 0.46 2.54
C TRP A 101 20.40 -0.08 1.31
N ARG A 102 21.08 -0.23 0.19
CA ARG A 102 20.48 -0.56 -1.10
C ARG A 102 19.66 -1.85 -1.07
N GLU A 103 20.19 -2.89 -0.43
CA GLU A 103 19.51 -4.19 -0.34
C GLU A 103 18.21 -4.11 0.47
N LEU A 104 18.27 -3.49 1.66
CA LEU A 104 17.07 -3.29 2.49
C LEU A 104 16.03 -2.43 1.77
N PHE A 105 16.47 -1.33 1.14
CA PHE A 105 15.61 -0.44 0.38
C PHE A 105 14.93 -1.18 -0.77
N ALA A 106 15.69 -1.86 -1.62
CA ALA A 106 15.15 -2.58 -2.78
C ALA A 106 14.23 -3.73 -2.36
N THR A 107 14.60 -4.49 -1.32
CA THR A 107 13.79 -5.60 -0.81
C THR A 107 12.45 -5.09 -0.28
N THR A 108 12.47 -4.03 0.53
CA THR A 108 11.23 -3.45 1.07
C THR A 108 10.39 -2.78 -0.02
N ALA A 109 10.99 -2.14 -1.02
CA ALA A 109 10.26 -1.60 -2.18
C ALA A 109 9.53 -2.69 -2.97
N VAL A 110 10.14 -3.86 -3.17
CA VAL A 110 9.50 -5.02 -3.81
C VAL A 110 8.40 -5.60 -2.93
N LEU A 111 8.64 -5.75 -1.62
CA LEU A 111 7.62 -6.23 -0.68
C LEU A 111 6.40 -5.31 -0.63
N LEU A 112 6.60 -3.99 -0.65
CA LEU A 112 5.51 -3.01 -0.75
C LEU A 112 4.68 -3.24 -2.01
N ALA A 113 5.32 -3.31 -3.18
CA ALA A 113 4.62 -3.54 -4.44
C ALA A 113 3.78 -4.84 -4.41
N ILE A 114 4.32 -5.91 -3.82
CA ILE A 114 3.59 -7.18 -3.65
C ILE A 114 2.39 -7.00 -2.73
N THR A 115 2.56 -6.36 -1.56
CA THR A 115 1.47 -6.15 -0.59
C THR A 115 0.39 -5.23 -1.14
N GLU A 116 0.76 -4.23 -1.94
CA GLU A 116 -0.15 -3.28 -2.57
C GLU A 116 -0.97 -3.96 -3.67
N ILE A 117 -0.33 -4.72 -4.57
CA ILE A 117 -1.02 -5.53 -5.59
C ILE A 117 -2.01 -6.50 -4.93
N ALA A 118 -1.54 -7.25 -3.94
CA ALA A 118 -2.37 -8.21 -3.22
C ALA A 118 -3.53 -7.51 -2.49
N GLY A 119 -3.28 -6.36 -1.89
CA GLY A 119 -4.29 -5.57 -1.18
C GLY A 119 -5.36 -4.99 -2.11
N VAL A 120 -4.97 -4.49 -3.29
CA VAL A 120 -5.91 -4.06 -4.34
C VAL A 120 -6.76 -5.24 -4.81
N ALA A 121 -6.14 -6.40 -5.07
CA ALA A 121 -6.86 -7.59 -5.49
C ALA A 121 -7.86 -8.07 -4.41
N ALA A 122 -7.46 -8.07 -3.14
CA ALA A 122 -8.33 -8.44 -2.02
C ALA A 122 -9.49 -7.44 -1.82
N ALA A 123 -9.24 -6.14 -2.05
CA ALA A 123 -10.28 -5.12 -2.00
C ALA A 123 -11.29 -5.31 -3.16
N ALA A 124 -10.80 -5.58 -4.37
CA ALA A 124 -11.63 -5.91 -5.52
C ALA A 124 -12.48 -7.17 -5.28
N TRP A 125 -11.93 -8.18 -4.61
CA TRP A 125 -12.70 -9.37 -4.22
C TRP A 125 -13.87 -9.02 -3.29
N VAL A 126 -13.66 -8.15 -2.29
CA VAL A 126 -14.74 -7.67 -1.43
C VAL A 126 -15.82 -6.94 -2.24
N LEU A 127 -15.43 -6.09 -3.17
CA LEU A 127 -16.34 -5.33 -4.03
C LEU A 127 -17.15 -6.25 -4.96
N GLY A 128 -16.50 -7.24 -5.58
CA GLY A 128 -17.14 -8.19 -6.50
C GLY A 128 -18.18 -9.06 -5.80
N THR A 129 -17.87 -9.54 -4.57
CA THR A 129 -18.84 -10.36 -3.82
C THR A 129 -20.16 -9.61 -3.54
N ASP A 130 -20.14 -8.29 -3.38
CA ASP A 130 -21.34 -7.51 -3.12
C ASP A 130 -22.17 -7.29 -4.39
N ALA A 131 -21.51 -7.06 -5.53
CA ALA A 131 -22.15 -6.94 -6.83
C ALA A 131 -22.94 -8.20 -7.21
N ASP A 132 -22.39 -9.39 -6.92
CA ASP A 132 -23.06 -10.67 -7.14
C ASP A 132 -24.31 -10.85 -6.26
N HIS A 133 -24.38 -10.20 -5.09
CA HIS A 133 -25.56 -10.27 -4.22
C HIS A 133 -26.65 -9.27 -4.63
N ALA A 134 -26.28 -8.16 -5.28
CA ALA A 134 -27.23 -7.16 -5.74
C ALA A 134 -27.95 -7.55 -7.04
N SER A 135 -27.42 -8.51 -7.78
CA SER A 135 -27.96 -9.00 -9.06
C SER A 135 -28.83 -10.27 -8.95
N ASN A 136 -28.96 -10.84 -7.75
CA ASN A 136 -29.80 -12.00 -7.42
C ASN A 136 -30.99 -11.60 -6.55
#